data_AF-A0A5N5LFG3-F1
#
_entry.id   AF-A0A5N5LFG3-F1
#
_cell.length_a   1.000
_cell.length_b   1.000
_cell.length_c   1.000
_cell.angle_alpha   90.00
_cell.angle_beta   90.00
_cell.angle_gamma   90.00
#
_symmetry.space_group_name_H-M   'P 1'
#
loop_
_entity.id
_entity.type
_entity.pdbx_description
1 polymer ?
#
loop_
_entity_poly.entity_id
_entity_poly.type
_entity_poly.pdbx_seq_one_letter_code
_entity_poly.pdbx_strand_id
1 'polypeptide(L)' 'MLDVPKGHFAIYVGEEEEERKRFVVPISHLKHPLFQILLSKAEEEFGFDHQMGGLTIPCAEDDFIVLASHLING' A
#
# COMPACT_ATOMS: atom_id res chain seq x y z
N MET A 1 16.04 3.05 -8.21
CA MET A 1 14.70 3.31 -7.62
C MET A 1 14.02 4.35 -8.48
N LEU A 2 12.80 4.09 -8.96
CA LEU A 2 11.97 5.14 -9.53
C LEU A 2 11.56 6.07 -8.39
N ASP A 3 11.94 7.33 -8.46
CA ASP A 3 11.60 8.33 -7.45
C ASP A 3 10.08 8.39 -7.24
N VAL A 4 9.67 8.54 -5.98
CA VAL A 4 8.27 8.75 -5.63
C VAL A 4 7.96 10.24 -5.87
N PRO A 5 7.00 10.58 -6.74
CA PRO A 5 6.62 11.97 -6.96
C PRO A 5 6.13 12.61 -5.65
N LYS A 6 6.36 13.92 -5.50
CA LYS A 6 5.83 14.67 -4.36
C LYS A 6 4.31 14.49 -4.24
N GLY A 7 3.82 14.29 -3.02
CA GLY A 7 2.39 14.03 -2.78
C GLY A 7 1.97 12.58 -3.06
N HIS A 8 2.93 11.68 -3.23
CA HIS A 8 2.70 10.24 -3.34
C HIS A 8 3.55 9.48 -2.33
N PHE A 9 3.21 8.22 -2.11
CA PHE A 9 3.99 7.28 -1.32
C PHE A 9 4.06 5.93 -2.05
N ALA A 10 5.11 5.17 -1.74
CA ALA A 10 5.27 3.83 -2.25
C ALA A 10 4.65 2.81 -1.30
N ILE A 11 3.94 1.85 -1.87
CA ILE A 11 3.45 0.67 -1.16
C ILE A 11 3.92 -0.58 -1.88
N TYR A 12 4.11 -1.65 -1.12
CA TYR A 12 4.52 -2.96 -1.59
C TYR A 12 3.41 -3.94 -1.27
N VAL A 13 2.88 -4.61 -2.29
CA VAL A 13 1.74 -5.52 -2.18
C VAL A 13 2.18 -6.90 -2.64
N GLY A 14 1.91 -7.90 -1.82
CA GLY A 14 2.24 -9.30 -2.06
C GLY A 14 2.49 -10.02 -0.75
N GLU A 15 2.07 -11.27 -0.68
CA GLU A 15 2.24 -12.14 0.49
C GLU A 15 3.72 -12.48 0.70
N GLU A 16 4.39 -12.96 -0.35
CA GLU A 16 5.81 -13.30 -0.34
C GLU A 16 6.68 -12.09 -0.66
N GLU A 17 7.77 -11.90 0.11
CA GLU A 17 8.66 -10.74 -0.03
C GLU A 17 9.26 -10.60 -1.43
N GLU A 18 9.59 -11.73 -2.06
CA GLU A 18 10.21 -11.80 -3.40
C GLU A 18 9.22 -11.47 -4.53
N GLU A 19 7.91 -11.57 -4.27
CA GLU A 19 6.84 -11.32 -5.24
C GLU A 19 6.15 -9.96 -5.03
N ARG A 20 6.58 -9.19 -4.03
CA ARG A 20 5.98 -7.89 -3.72
C ARG A 20 6.12 -6.92 -4.89
N LYS A 21 4.98 -6.44 -5.36
CA LYS A 21 4.90 -5.40 -6.38
C LYS A 21 4.78 -4.03 -5.77
N ARG A 22 5.51 -3.08 -6.35
CA ARG A 22 5.52 -1.69 -5.91
C ARG A 22 4.45 -0.88 -6.64
N PHE A 23 3.59 -0.23 -5.88
CA PHE A 23 2.62 0.75 -6.36
C PHE A 23 2.96 2.13 -5.82
N VAL A 24 2.65 3.16 -6.61
CA VAL A 24 2.78 4.56 -6.21
C VAL A 24 1.39 5.15 -6.12
N VAL A 25 1.02 5.58 -4.92
CA VAL A 25 -0.34 6.02 -4.59
C VAL A 25 -0.33 7.46 -4.07
N PRO A 26 -1.32 8.29 -4.44
CA PRO A 26 -1.40 9.66 -3.92
C PRO A 26 -1.66 9.67 -2.41
N ILE A 27 -1.07 10.63 -1.69
CA ILE A 27 -1.28 10.78 -0.24
C ILE A 27 -2.73 11.07 0.15
N SER A 28 -3.57 11.51 -0.79
CA SER A 28 -5.02 11.71 -0.57
C SER A 28 -5.72 10.41 -0.16
N HIS A 29 -5.23 9.26 -0.60
CA HIS A 29 -5.81 7.96 -0.27
C HIS A 29 -5.64 7.60 1.21
N LEU A 30 -4.65 8.16 1.92
CA LEU A 30 -4.44 7.93 3.36
C LEU A 30 -5.64 8.36 4.22
N LYS A 31 -6.48 9.26 3.71
CA LYS A 31 -7.69 9.73 4.39
C LYS A 31 -8.90 8.84 4.14
N HIS A 32 -8.82 7.90 3.20
CA HIS A 32 -9.94 7.05 2.86
C HIS A 32 -10.12 5.96 3.93
N PRO A 33 -11.33 5.74 4.48
CA PRO A 33 -11.55 4.77 5.56
C PRO A 33 -11.06 3.35 5.24
N LEU A 34 -11.30 2.87 4.01
CA LEU A 34 -10.79 1.56 3.58
C LEU A 34 -9.26 1.48 3.60
N PHE A 35 -8.57 2.57 3.26
CA PHE A 35 -7.12 2.60 3.28
C PHE A 35 -6.59 2.62 4.72
N GLN A 36 -7.30 3.28 5.64
CA GLN A 36 -6.96 3.24 7.07
C GLN A 36 -7.11 1.84 7.67
N ILE A 37 -8.11 1.07 7.24
CA ILE A 37 -8.26 -0.34 7.64
C ILE A 37 -7.06 -1.17 7.15
N LEU A 38 -6.62 -0.96 5.90
CA LEU A 38 -5.42 -1.63 5.38
C LEU A 38 -4.16 -1.25 6.16
N LEU A 39 -4.01 0.03 6.52
CA LEU A 39 -2.89 0.52 7.33
C LEU A 39 -2.88 -0.12 8.72
N SER A 40 -4.03 -0.23 9.37
CA SER A 40 -4.16 -0.90 10.67
C SER A 40 -3.73 -2.36 10.59
N LYS A 41 -4.15 -3.08 9.55
CA LYS A 41 -3.74 -4.47 9.32
C LYS A 41 -2.23 -4.59 9.08
N ALA A 42 -1.68 -3.69 8.27
CA ALA A 42 -0.25 -3.66 8.01
C ALA A 42 0.57 -3.37 9.29
N GLU A 43 0.09 -2.48 10.15
CA GLU A 43 0.69 -2.19 11.46
C GLU A 43 0.61 -3.40 12.40
N GLU A 44 -0.54 -4.10 12.44
CA GLU A 44 -0.71 -5.30 13.27
C GLU A 44 0.24 -6.44 12.86
N GLU A 45 0.49 -6.60 11.55
CA GLU A 45 1.29 -7.70 11.02
C GLU A 45 2.80 -7.39 10.98
N PHE A 46 3.16 -6.18 10.57
CA PHE A 46 4.56 -5.79 10.31
C PHE A 46 5.09 -4.74 11.28
N GLY A 47 4.24 -4.18 12.15
CA GLY A 47 4.62 -3.03 12.98
C GLY A 47 5.00 -1.81 12.11
N PHE A 48 5.98 -1.04 12.58
CA PHE A 48 6.50 0.13 11.88
C PHE A 48 7.83 -0.11 11.15
N ASP A 49 8.40 -1.31 11.29
CA ASP A 49 9.73 -1.62 10.74
C ASP A 49 9.59 -2.21 9.34
N HIS A 50 9.65 -1.34 8.34
CA HIS A 50 9.52 -1.73 6.94
C HIS A 50 10.87 -1.62 6.25
N GLN A 51 11.52 -2.78 6.03
CA GLN A 51 12.86 -2.88 5.43
C GLN A 51 12.98 -2.23 4.05
N MET A 52 11.88 -2.12 3.30
CA MET A 52 11.86 -1.55 1.94
C MET A 52 11.63 -0.03 1.92
N GLY A 53 11.56 0.64 3.07
CA GLY A 53 11.37 2.10 3.17
C GLY A 53 10.02 2.61 2.66
N GLY A 54 9.06 1.72 2.45
CA GLY A 54 7.68 2.01 2.08
C GLY A 54 6.72 1.10 2.84
N LEU A 55 5.41 1.31 2.68
CA LEU A 55 4.39 0.55 3.39
C LEU A 55 4.21 -0.83 2.75
N THR A 56 4.25 -1.89 3.55
CA THR A 56 3.93 -3.25 3.08
C THR A 56 2.48 -3.58 3.40
N ILE A 57 1.72 -4.02 2.40
CA ILE A 57 0.34 -4.51 2.58
C ILE A 57 0.32 -6.03 2.35
N PRO A 58 -0.08 -6.82 3.36
CA PRO A 58 -0.19 -8.28 3.26
C PRO A 58 -1.52 -8.63 2.59
N CYS A 59 -1.60 -8.45 1.29
CA CYS A 59 -2.72 -8.96 0.51
C CYS A 59 -2.27 -9.39 -0.88
N ALA A 60 -3.08 -10.23 -1.52
CA ALA A 60 -2.91 -10.53 -2.93
C ALA A 60 -2.98 -9.24 -3.75
N GLU A 61 -2.18 -9.20 -4.83
CA GLU A 61 -2.16 -8.06 -5.75
C GLU A 61 -3.55 -7.77 -6.34
N ASP A 62 -4.27 -8.81 -6.73
CA ASP A 62 -5.61 -8.70 -7.33
C ASP A 62 -6.59 -8.01 -6.38
N ASP A 63 -6.56 -8.36 -5.09
CA ASP A 63 -7.40 -7.73 -4.07
C ASP A 63 -7.07 -6.25 -3.89
N PHE A 64 -5.77 -5.92 -3.94
CA PHE A 64 -5.33 -4.54 -3.88
C PHE A 64 -5.79 -3.74 -5.10
N ILE A 65 -5.70 -4.30 -6.31
CA ILE A 65 -6.15 -3.65 -7.54
C ILE A 65 -7.65 -3.38 -7.50
N VAL A 66 -8.45 -4.36 -7.04
CA VAL A 66 -9.89 -4.18 -6.86
C VAL A 66 -10.16 -3.05 -5.87
N LEU A 67 -9.50 -3.05 -4.72
CA LEU A 67 -9.67 -1.99 -3.73
C LEU A 67 -9.22 -0.62 -4.26
N ALA A 68 -8.07 -0.53 -4.93
CA ALA A 68 -7.56 0.68 -5.53
C ALA A 68 -8.52 1.23 -6.60
N SER A 69 -9.18 0.36 -7.37
CA SER A 69 -10.18 0.75 -8.36
C SER A 69 -11.40 1.43 -7.72
N HIS A 70 -11.80 1.01 -6.51
CA HIS A 70 -12.88 1.66 -5.77
C HIS A 70 -12.45 3.00 -5.18
N LEU A 71 -11.17 3.16 -4.83
CA LEU A 71 -10.63 4.41 -4.28
C LEU A 71 -10.44 5.50 -5.35
N ILE A 72 -10.30 5.14 -6.62
CA ILE A 72 -10.09 6.07 -7.73
C ILE A 72 -11.43 6.60 -8.29
N ASN A 73 -12.54 5.87 -8.05
CA ASN A 73 -13.87 6.19 -8.59
C ASN A 73 -14.85 6.75 -7.55
N GLY A 74 -14.37 7.11 -6.35
CA GLY A 74 -15.18 7.62 -5.22
C GLY A 74 -14.98 9.10 -4.93
#